data_AF-A0A2U3R473-F1
#
_entry.id   AF-A0A2U3R473-F1
#
_cell.length_a   1.000
_cell.length_b   1.000
_cell.length_c   1.000
_cell.angle_alpha   90.00
_cell.angle_beta   90.00
_cell.angle_gamma   90.00
#
_symmetry.space_group_name_H-M   'P 1'
#
loop_
_entity.id
_entity.type
_entity.pdbx_description
1 polymer ?
#
loop_
_entity_poly.entity_id
_entity_poly.type
_entity_poly.pdbx_seq_one_letter_code
_entity_poly.pdbx_strand_id
1 'polypeptide(L)'
;MNFYELSDVSNDKPSNKDYEQNSELSTPAITKDSEVEKNECYPKRKRLADYYPLTQEDAVILQRMSSRSFNIYFINQLLLKLSNKYLLRHFENKTAVLNYMAKALANELLTTDQANSGNFRFNDVGRFKEQYLANIESGTDRSMTGQLKRKIAGVFEADMAYQILTSCDF
;
A
#
# COMPACT_ATOMS: atom_id res chain seq x y z
N MET A 1 -30.16 48.85 -14.80
CA MET A 1 -29.32 49.13 -15.98
C MET A 1 -29.04 47.80 -16.67
N ASN A 2 -29.79 47.58 -17.76
CA ASN A 2 -29.65 46.66 -18.89
C ASN A 2 -28.88 45.33 -18.77
N PHE A 3 -29.63 44.25 -18.99
CA PHE A 3 -29.20 43.01 -19.60
C PHE A 3 -29.24 43.15 -21.13
N TYR A 4 -28.18 42.76 -21.84
CA TYR A 4 -28.21 42.39 -23.25
C TYR A 4 -27.28 41.20 -23.53
N GLU A 5 -27.76 40.39 -24.47
CA GLU A 5 -27.51 39.01 -24.87
C GLU A 5 -26.29 38.73 -25.80
N LEU A 6 -26.03 37.41 -25.95
CA LEU A 6 -25.54 36.65 -27.13
C LEU A 6 -24.04 36.80 -27.51
N SER A 7 -23.30 35.76 -27.91
CA SER A 7 -23.64 34.59 -28.75
C SER A 7 -22.58 33.47 -28.71
N ASP A 8 -23.02 32.22 -28.91
CA ASP A 8 -22.25 31.06 -29.37
C ASP A 8 -21.53 31.29 -30.71
N VAL A 9 -20.31 30.76 -30.88
CA VAL A 9 -19.75 30.35 -32.19
C VAL A 9 -18.86 29.11 -32.02
N SER A 10 -19.36 28.00 -32.57
CA SER A 10 -18.63 26.81 -33.00
C SER A 10 -17.86 27.11 -34.29
N ASN A 11 -16.65 26.54 -34.47
CA ASN A 11 -16.29 25.69 -35.62
C ASN A 11 -14.78 25.49 -35.82
N ASP A 12 -14.45 24.21 -35.97
CA ASP A 12 -13.57 23.59 -36.97
C ASP A 12 -12.06 23.84 -37.03
N LYS A 13 -11.37 22.70 -36.87
CA LYS A 13 -10.04 22.33 -37.31
C LYS A 13 -9.94 22.34 -38.84
N PRO A 14 -8.75 22.62 -39.41
CA PRO A 14 -8.35 21.96 -40.64
C PRO A 14 -7.14 21.04 -40.44
N SER A 15 -7.31 19.84 -40.97
CA SER A 15 -6.29 18.90 -41.39
C SER A 15 -5.41 19.53 -42.48
N ASN A 16 -4.11 19.25 -42.48
CA ASN A 16 -3.39 19.13 -43.76
C ASN A 16 -2.34 18.03 -43.68
N LYS A 17 -2.41 17.12 -44.65
CA LYS A 17 -1.46 16.05 -44.93
C LYS A 17 -0.61 16.47 -46.15
N ASP A 18 0.36 15.60 -46.43
CA ASP A 18 0.97 15.33 -47.74
C ASP A 18 2.24 16.09 -48.10
N TYR A 19 3.37 15.37 -48.06
CA TYR A 19 4.16 15.13 -49.26
C TYR A 19 4.99 13.84 -49.14
N GLU A 20 4.79 12.94 -50.09
CA GLU A 20 5.53 11.70 -50.34
C GLU A 20 6.89 11.98 -51.00
N GLN A 21 7.85 11.05 -50.87
CA GLN A 21 8.52 10.47 -52.05
C GLN A 21 9.29 9.19 -51.70
N ASN A 22 8.98 8.13 -52.44
CA ASN A 22 9.53 6.79 -52.36
C ASN A 22 10.70 6.63 -53.36
N SER A 23 11.70 5.80 -53.04
CA SER A 23 12.46 5.04 -54.05
C SER A 23 13.03 3.76 -53.45
N GLU A 24 12.47 2.63 -53.86
CA GLU A 24 12.93 1.26 -53.56
C GLU A 24 14.21 0.91 -54.35
N LEU A 25 15.11 0.07 -53.79
CA LEU A 25 15.31 -1.33 -54.23
C LEU A 25 16.54 -2.04 -53.61
N SER A 26 16.32 -3.34 -53.34
CA SER A 26 17.24 -4.49 -53.28
C SER A 26 17.70 -5.07 -51.91
N THR A 27 17.19 -6.28 -51.68
CA THR A 27 17.32 -7.31 -50.60
C THR A 27 18.66 -8.09 -50.68
N PRO A 28 19.00 -9.13 -49.87
CA PRO A 28 18.22 -9.89 -48.87
C PRO A 28 18.92 -10.30 -47.54
N ALA A 29 18.08 -10.87 -46.65
CA ALA A 29 18.39 -11.86 -45.61
C ALA A 29 19.31 -11.48 -44.43
N ILE A 30 18.76 -11.50 -43.21
CA ILE A 30 19.05 -12.53 -42.20
C ILE A 30 17.99 -12.40 -41.09
N THR A 31 17.34 -13.53 -40.86
CA THR A 31 16.52 -13.86 -39.69
C THR A 31 17.16 -13.37 -38.40
N LYS A 32 16.38 -12.69 -37.55
CA LYS A 32 16.10 -13.11 -36.18
C LYS A 32 14.84 -12.38 -35.73
N ASP A 33 13.81 -13.17 -35.47
CA ASP A 33 12.66 -12.78 -34.69
C ASP A 33 13.17 -12.30 -33.32
N SER A 34 13.42 -11.00 -33.21
CA SER A 34 13.48 -10.37 -31.91
C SER A 34 12.02 -10.16 -31.54
N GLU A 35 11.40 -11.21 -31.00
CA GLU A 35 10.32 -11.01 -30.04
C GLU A 35 10.88 -10.02 -29.02
N VAL A 36 10.51 -8.76 -29.20
CA VAL A 36 10.59 -7.78 -28.13
C VAL A 36 9.61 -8.33 -27.12
N GLU A 37 10.14 -9.15 -26.20
CA GLU A 37 9.48 -9.55 -24.99
C GLU A 37 9.02 -8.25 -24.35
N LYS A 38 7.74 -7.94 -24.54
CA LYS A 38 7.07 -6.90 -23.79
C LYS A 38 7.16 -7.41 -22.37
N ASN A 39 8.22 -6.99 -21.69
CA ASN A 39 8.27 -6.96 -20.25
C ASN A 39 7.15 -6.02 -19.83
N GLU A 40 5.92 -6.50 -19.85
CA GLU A 40 4.83 -5.90 -19.11
C GLU A 40 5.28 -5.98 -17.65
N CYS A 41 6.03 -4.97 -17.24
CA CYS A 41 6.33 -4.71 -15.85
C CYS A 41 5.02 -4.23 -15.23
N TYR A 42 4.09 -5.16 -15.05
CA TYR A 42 2.92 -4.95 -14.24
C TYR A 42 3.42 -4.39 -12.91
N PRO A 43 2.91 -3.22 -12.46
CA PRO A 43 3.32 -2.68 -11.18
C PRO A 43 3.02 -3.74 -10.13
N LYS A 44 4.08 -4.33 -9.56
CA LYS A 44 3.98 -5.33 -8.51
C LYS A 44 3.16 -4.69 -7.40
N ARG A 45 1.99 -5.27 -7.09
CA ARG A 45 1.13 -4.76 -6.04
C ARG A 45 1.91 -4.73 -4.73
N LYS A 46 1.91 -3.58 -4.07
CA LYS A 46 2.67 -3.36 -2.83
C LYS A 46 1.77 -3.51 -1.62
N ARG A 47 2.35 -3.94 -0.51
CA ARG A 47 1.67 -4.04 0.78
C ARG A 47 1.69 -2.68 1.46
N LEU A 48 0.80 -2.50 2.45
CA LEU A 48 0.70 -1.24 3.20
C LEU A 48 2.02 -0.87 3.89
N ALA A 49 2.77 -1.87 4.37
CA ALA A 49 4.08 -1.70 4.99
C ALA A 49 5.14 -1.09 4.04
N ASP A 50 5.02 -1.34 2.72
CA ASP A 50 5.99 -0.88 1.72
C ASP A 50 5.91 0.63 1.47
N TYR A 51 4.87 1.29 2.00
CA TYR A 51 4.67 2.74 1.92
C TYR A 51 5.11 3.46 3.20
N TYR A 52 5.67 2.75 4.17
CA TYR A 52 6.19 3.34 5.40
C TYR A 52 7.64 3.82 5.21
N PRO A 53 8.00 5.02 5.73
CA PRO A 53 7.13 6.04 6.31
C PRO A 53 6.48 6.92 5.23
N LEU A 54 5.31 7.47 5.54
CA LEU A 54 4.68 8.49 4.68
C LEU A 54 5.42 9.83 4.81
N THR A 55 5.39 10.63 3.75
CA THR A 55 6.03 11.97 3.74
C THR A 55 5.11 13.02 4.37
N GLN A 56 5.64 14.23 4.60
CA GLN A 56 4.85 15.33 5.15
C GLN A 56 3.74 15.77 4.20
N GLU A 57 3.99 15.73 2.89
CA GLU A 57 3.00 16.03 1.85
C GLU A 57 1.83 15.05 1.90
N ASP A 58 2.13 13.76 2.06
CA ASP A 58 1.10 12.72 2.22
C ASP A 58 0.26 12.95 3.48
N ALA A 59 0.90 13.34 4.58
CA ALA A 59 0.20 13.64 5.83
C ALA A 59 -0.77 14.82 5.67
N VAL A 60 -0.36 15.90 4.99
CA VAL A 60 -1.24 17.04 4.70
C VAL A 60 -2.43 16.62 3.83
N ILE A 61 -2.19 15.76 2.82
CA ILE A 61 -3.26 15.20 1.99
C ILE A 61 -4.23 14.39 2.85
N LEU A 62 -3.72 13.50 3.70
CA LEU A 62 -4.54 12.65 4.58
C LEU A 62 -5.36 13.45 5.58
N GLN A 63 -4.80 14.52 6.14
CA GLN A 63 -5.51 15.42 7.05
C GLN A 63 -6.71 16.08 6.35
N ARG A 64 -6.52 16.56 5.12
CA ARG A 64 -7.60 17.15 4.31
C ARG A 64 -8.66 16.10 3.95
N MET A 65 -8.25 14.92 3.50
CA MET A 65 -9.17 13.86 3.06
C MET A 65 -9.98 13.27 4.22
N SER A 66 -9.38 13.14 5.41
CA SER A 66 -10.05 12.59 6.59
C SER A 66 -10.82 13.64 7.40
N SER A 67 -10.59 14.93 7.14
CA SER A 67 -11.07 16.04 8.00
C SER A 67 -10.59 15.91 9.46
N ARG A 68 -9.38 15.39 9.66
CA ARG A 68 -8.76 15.18 10.98
C ARG A 68 -7.34 15.73 10.98
N SER A 69 -7.01 16.54 11.98
CA SER A 69 -5.68 17.17 12.14
C SER A 69 -4.68 16.28 12.88
N PHE A 70 -4.64 14.99 12.57
CA PHE A 70 -3.68 14.05 13.15
C PHE A 70 -2.25 14.34 12.67
N ASN A 71 -1.27 14.27 13.56
CA ASN A 71 0.13 14.49 13.21
C ASN A 71 0.69 13.31 12.39
N ILE A 72 1.78 13.56 11.67
CA ILE A 72 2.43 12.55 10.83
C ILE A 72 2.89 11.32 11.62
N TYR A 73 3.29 11.52 12.87
CA TYR A 73 3.72 10.43 13.75
C TYR A 73 2.59 9.43 13.99
N PHE A 74 1.41 9.91 14.42
CA PHE A 74 0.21 9.09 14.60
C PHE A 74 -0.21 8.39 13.31
N ILE A 75 -0.22 9.13 12.19
CA ILE A 75 -0.59 8.59 10.88
C ILE A 75 0.32 7.41 10.52
N ASN A 76 1.63 7.54 10.70
CA ASN A 76 2.61 6.49 10.44
C ASN A 76 2.44 5.30 11.41
N GLN A 77 2.12 5.54 12.68
CA GLN A 77 1.81 4.48 13.63
C GLN A 77 0.54 3.71 13.25
N LEU A 78 -0.47 4.40 12.72
CA LEU A 78 -1.70 3.78 12.24
C LEU A 78 -1.44 2.96 10.97
N LEU A 79 -0.59 3.45 10.08
CA LEU A 79 -0.17 2.70 8.88
C LEU A 79 0.45 1.35 9.28
N LEU A 80 1.38 1.35 10.25
CA LEU A 80 1.99 0.13 10.78
C LEU A 80 0.96 -0.80 11.44
N LYS A 81 0.00 -0.25 12.19
CA LYS A 81 -1.08 -1.04 12.79
C LYS A 81 -1.91 -1.76 11.73
N LEU A 82 -2.31 -1.04 10.69
CA LEU A 82 -3.13 -1.59 9.62
C LEU A 82 -2.35 -2.56 8.74
N SER A 83 -1.06 -2.31 8.50
CA SER A 83 -0.19 -3.23 7.75
C SER A 83 -0.04 -4.57 8.46
N ASN A 84 0.10 -4.54 9.80
CA ASN A 84 0.18 -5.76 10.61
C ASN A 84 -1.16 -6.50 10.68
N LYS A 85 -2.28 -5.77 10.74
CA LYS A 85 -3.62 -6.37 10.81
C LYS A 85 -4.07 -7.02 9.49
N TYR A 86 -3.70 -6.44 8.35
CA TYR A 86 -4.18 -6.88 7.03
C TYR A 86 -3.04 -7.27 6.10
N LEU A 87 -2.30 -8.32 6.50
CA LEU A 87 -1.11 -8.81 5.79
C LEU A 87 -1.33 -9.14 4.31
N LEU A 88 -2.53 -9.59 3.94
CA LEU A 88 -2.86 -10.01 2.57
C LEU A 88 -3.40 -8.88 1.69
N ARG A 89 -3.57 -7.67 2.24
CA ARG A 89 -4.10 -6.53 1.49
C ARG A 89 -2.99 -5.86 0.70
N HIS A 90 -3.17 -5.85 -0.62
CA HIS A 90 -2.24 -5.24 -1.56
C HIS A 90 -2.90 -4.05 -2.26
N PHE A 91 -2.08 -3.09 -2.67
CA PHE A 91 -2.49 -1.86 -3.33
C PHE A 91 -1.74 -1.70 -4.65
N GLU A 92 -2.45 -1.21 -5.66
CA GLU A 92 -1.91 -1.02 -7.00
C GLU A 92 -1.08 0.27 -7.11
N ASN A 93 -1.43 1.30 -6.34
CA ASN A 93 -0.75 2.59 -6.35
C ASN A 93 -0.86 3.32 -4.99
N LYS A 94 -0.05 4.37 -4.83
CA LYS A 94 0.01 5.20 -3.61
C LYS A 94 -1.33 5.90 -3.31
N THR A 95 -2.03 6.36 -4.35
CA THR A 95 -3.34 7.02 -4.21
C THR A 95 -4.38 6.11 -3.57
N ALA A 96 -4.39 4.82 -3.90
CA ALA A 96 -5.27 3.83 -3.28
C ALA A 96 -4.94 3.64 -1.79
N VAL A 97 -3.66 3.65 -1.42
CA VAL A 97 -3.21 3.61 -0.02
C VAL A 97 -3.67 4.85 0.73
N LEU A 98 -3.49 6.05 0.17
CA LEU A 98 -3.92 7.29 0.81
C LEU A 98 -5.44 7.35 1.01
N ASN A 99 -6.24 6.91 0.03
CA ASN A 99 -7.69 6.80 0.19
C ASN A 99 -8.09 5.82 1.30
N TYR A 100 -7.42 4.67 1.38
CA TYR A 100 -7.65 3.68 2.43
C TYR A 100 -7.30 4.23 3.82
N MET A 101 -6.13 4.87 3.94
CA MET A 101 -5.68 5.52 5.18
C MET A 101 -6.60 6.67 5.59
N ALA A 102 -7.06 7.50 4.66
CA ALA A 102 -7.99 8.58 4.95
C ALA A 102 -9.31 8.08 5.52
N LYS A 103 -9.86 6.98 4.96
CA LYS A 103 -11.05 6.31 5.50
C LYS A 103 -10.79 5.76 6.91
N ALA A 104 -9.63 5.15 7.14
CA ALA A 104 -9.28 4.65 8.48
C ALA A 104 -9.22 5.81 9.48
N LEU A 105 -8.50 6.89 9.14
CA LEU A 105 -8.37 8.09 9.98
C LEU A 105 -9.71 8.77 10.27
N ALA A 106 -10.60 8.87 9.28
CA ALA A 106 -11.93 9.44 9.48
C ALA A 106 -12.78 8.63 10.47
N ASN A 107 -12.52 7.32 10.59
CA ASN A 107 -13.21 6.42 11.51
C ASN A 107 -12.43 6.18 12.82
N GLU A 108 -11.29 6.85 13.03
CA GLU A 108 -10.56 6.74 14.30
C GLU A 108 -11.33 7.43 15.44
N LEU A 109 -11.46 6.72 16.55
CA LEU A 109 -12.20 7.20 17.72
C LEU A 109 -11.39 8.14 18.61
N LEU A 110 -10.06 8.10 18.50
CA LEU A 110 -9.16 8.93 19.30
C LEU A 110 -9.30 10.41 18.92
N THR A 111 -9.35 11.29 19.91
CA THR A 111 -9.33 12.73 19.64
C THR A 111 -7.96 13.15 19.13
N THR A 112 -7.92 14.28 18.41
CA THR A 112 -6.65 14.85 17.91
C THR A 112 -5.65 15.06 19.05
N ASP A 113 -6.08 15.55 20.21
CA ASP A 113 -5.18 15.81 21.34
C ASP A 113 -4.56 14.53 21.91
N GLN A 114 -5.34 13.44 21.98
CA GLN A 114 -4.86 12.13 22.43
C GLN A 114 -3.87 11.54 21.42
N ALA A 115 -4.25 11.52 20.16
CA ALA A 115 -3.47 10.98 19.05
C ALA A 115 -2.17 11.74 18.83
N ASN A 116 -2.20 13.07 18.99
CA ASN A 116 -1.05 13.93 18.75
C ASN A 116 -0.12 14.07 19.96
N SER A 117 -0.42 13.40 21.07
CA SER A 117 0.49 13.34 22.21
C SER A 117 1.82 12.71 21.80
N GLY A 118 2.95 13.30 22.23
CA GLY A 118 4.29 12.83 21.83
C GLY A 118 4.61 11.39 22.25
N ASN A 119 3.83 10.83 23.16
CA ASN A 119 3.98 9.46 23.67
C ASN A 119 2.93 8.49 23.13
N PHE A 120 2.14 8.88 22.13
CA PHE A 120 1.08 8.01 21.62
C PHE A 120 1.66 6.75 20.97
N ARG A 121 1.28 5.58 21.48
CA ARG A 121 1.60 4.30 20.86
C ARG A 121 0.37 3.42 20.89
N PHE A 122 0.08 2.77 19.76
CA PHE A 122 -0.88 1.69 19.77
C PHE A 122 -0.28 0.51 20.54
N ASN A 123 -0.99 0.06 21.56
CA ASN A 123 -0.59 -1.06 22.41
C ASN A 123 -0.30 -2.37 21.63
N ASP A 124 -0.83 -2.49 20.40
CA ASP A 124 -0.78 -3.73 19.61
C ASP A 124 0.26 -3.71 18.48
N VAL A 125 0.88 -2.57 18.17
CA VAL A 125 1.70 -2.42 16.94
C VAL A 125 3.06 -3.11 17.01
N GLY A 126 3.55 -3.42 18.21
CA GLY A 126 4.68 -4.34 18.43
C GLY A 126 4.28 -5.66 19.13
N ARG A 127 3.18 -5.63 19.88
CA ARG A 127 2.87 -6.65 20.88
C ARG A 127 2.06 -7.84 20.37
N PHE A 128 1.50 -7.76 19.15
CA PHE A 128 0.71 -8.87 18.60
C PHE A 128 1.55 -10.14 18.40
N LYS A 129 2.76 -10.00 17.87
CA LYS A 129 3.69 -11.13 17.68
C LYS A 129 4.09 -11.71 19.03
N GLU A 130 4.50 -10.86 19.96
CA GLU A 130 4.90 -11.25 21.31
C GLU A 130 3.75 -11.93 22.07
N GLN A 131 2.52 -11.42 21.96
CA GLN A 131 1.34 -12.04 22.57
C GLN A 131 0.97 -13.36 21.91
N TYR A 132 1.06 -13.46 20.58
CA TYR A 132 0.81 -14.70 19.87
C TYR A 132 1.79 -15.80 20.29
N LEU A 133 3.08 -15.48 20.35
CA LEU A 133 4.13 -16.40 20.79
C LEU A 133 3.96 -16.76 22.27
N ALA A 134 3.72 -15.78 23.15
CA ALA A 134 3.50 -16.02 24.57
C ALA A 134 2.26 -16.90 24.84
N ASN A 135 1.19 -16.76 24.05
CA ASN A 135 0.01 -17.62 24.13
C ASN A 135 0.31 -19.06 23.71
N ILE A 136 1.20 -19.25 22.73
CA ILE A 136 1.66 -20.58 22.32
C ILE A 136 2.53 -21.18 23.42
N GLU A 137 3.53 -20.45 23.92
CA GLU A 137 4.44 -20.88 24.98
C GLU A 137 3.72 -21.28 26.28
N SER A 138 2.72 -20.50 26.67
CA SER A 138 1.88 -20.75 27.84
C SER A 138 0.79 -21.82 27.61
N GLY A 139 0.62 -22.28 26.37
CA GLY A 139 -0.38 -23.29 26.03
C GLY A 139 -0.12 -24.64 26.69
N THR A 140 -1.19 -25.30 27.16
CA THR A 140 -1.10 -26.61 27.85
C THR A 140 -1.32 -27.82 26.95
N ASP A 141 -1.50 -27.62 25.64
CA ASP A 141 -1.74 -28.70 24.68
C ASP A 141 -0.55 -29.67 24.65
N ARG A 142 -0.77 -30.93 25.00
CA ARG A 142 0.28 -31.97 25.05
C ARG A 142 0.43 -32.75 23.74
N SER A 143 -0.35 -32.43 22.70
CA SER A 143 -0.18 -33.03 21.38
C SER A 143 1.23 -32.78 20.83
N MET A 144 1.68 -33.66 19.92
CA MET A 144 2.99 -33.50 19.27
C MET A 144 3.06 -32.16 18.51
N THR A 145 1.97 -31.78 17.85
CA THR A 145 1.80 -30.49 17.18
C THR A 145 1.90 -29.31 18.14
N GLY A 146 1.22 -29.35 19.29
CA GLY A 146 1.29 -28.30 20.31
C GLY A 146 2.69 -28.17 20.93
N GLN A 147 3.36 -29.29 21.19
CA GLN A 147 4.75 -29.31 21.66
C GLN A 147 5.72 -28.71 20.64
N LEU A 148 5.56 -29.06 19.35
CA LEU A 148 6.36 -28.49 18.27
C LEU A 148 6.16 -26.97 18.16
N LYS A 149 4.91 -26.50 18.17
CA LYS A 149 4.61 -25.06 18.12
C LYS A 149 5.27 -24.29 19.28
N ARG A 150 5.20 -24.82 20.50
CA ARG A 150 5.91 -24.25 21.66
C ARG A 150 7.41 -24.21 21.48
N LYS A 151 8.00 -25.28 20.95
CA LYS A 151 9.44 -25.35 20.73
C LYS A 151 9.90 -24.35 19.66
N ILE A 152 9.08 -24.11 18.64
CA ILE A 152 9.34 -23.07 17.64
C ILE A 152 9.25 -21.68 18.30
N ALA A 153 8.22 -21.42 19.12
CA ALA A 153 8.05 -20.14 19.79
C ALA A 153 9.20 -19.79 20.75
N GLY A 154 9.70 -20.76 21.53
CA GLY A 154 10.72 -20.52 22.56
C GLY A 154 12.18 -20.67 22.12
N VAL A 155 12.47 -21.17 20.91
CA VAL A 155 13.86 -21.37 20.43
C VAL A 155 14.26 -20.36 19.35
N PHE A 156 13.33 -19.92 18.51
CA PHE A 156 13.63 -18.99 17.41
C PHE A 156 13.38 -17.52 17.82
N GLU A 157 14.07 -16.59 17.15
CA GLU A 157 13.78 -15.16 17.25
C GLU A 157 12.31 -14.86 16.92
N ALA A 158 11.70 -13.89 17.61
CA ALA A 158 10.25 -13.65 17.57
C ALA A 158 9.69 -13.48 16.14
N ASP A 159 10.42 -12.79 15.27
CA ASP A 159 10.01 -12.60 13.87
C ASP A 159 10.02 -13.91 13.07
N MET A 160 11.05 -14.75 13.28
CA MET A 160 11.18 -16.04 12.59
C MET A 160 10.19 -17.07 13.12
N ALA A 161 10.03 -17.14 14.45
CA ALA A 161 9.06 -17.99 15.10
C ALA A 161 7.64 -17.68 14.61
N TYR A 162 7.26 -16.39 14.62
CA TYR A 162 5.96 -15.94 14.13
C TYR A 162 5.75 -16.30 12.65
N GLN A 163 6.76 -16.09 11.80
CA GLN A 163 6.67 -16.42 10.38
C GLN A 163 6.46 -17.92 10.16
N ILE A 164 7.23 -18.79 10.83
CA ILE A 164 7.10 -20.25 10.71
C ILE A 164 5.71 -20.71 11.18
N LEU A 165 5.26 -20.25 12.35
CA LEU A 165 4.00 -20.66 12.96
C LEU A 165 2.75 -20.20 12.20
N THR A 166 2.89 -19.16 11.38
CA THR A 166 1.78 -18.62 10.55
C THR A 166 1.83 -19.07 9.09
N SER A 167 2.96 -19.61 8.63
CA SER A 167 3.14 -20.03 7.23
C SER A 167 3.03 -21.55 7.04
N CYS A 168 3.13 -22.34 8.11
CA CYS A 168 3.08 -23.79 8.05
C CYS A 168 1.79 -24.33 8.69
N ASP A 169 1.21 -25.35 8.05
CA ASP A 169 0.15 -26.18 8.64
C ASP A 169 0.78 -27.34 9.43
N PHE A 170 0.29 -27.59 10.65
CA PHE A 170 0.84 -28.54 11.62
C PHE A 170 -0.23 -29.49 12.18
#